data_AF-A0A4R4QYT6-F1
#
_entry.id   AF-A0A4R4QYT6-F1
#
_cell.length_a   1.000
_cell.length_b   1.000
_cell.length_c   1.000
_cell.angle_alpha   90.00
_cell.angle_beta   90.00
_cell.angle_gamma   90.00
#
_symmetry.space_group_name_H-M   'P 1'
#
loop_
_entity.id
_entity.type
_entity.pdbx_description
1 polymer ?
#
loop_
_entity_poly.entity_id
_entity_poly.type
_entity_poly.pdbx_seq_one_letter_code
_entity_poly.pdbx_strand_id
1 'polypeptide(L)' 'MASPRPHRTPRLIRQTDPGVFKLSCIVRGRGVVAQDGRSADFDAGNLVLYDTSRPYLAELASDIPAGQMLVLRFP' A
#
# COMPACT_ATOMS: atom_id res chain seq x y z
N MET A 1 3.26 9.79 -20.26
CA MET A 1 3.34 8.31 -20.25
C MET A 1 2.97 7.83 -18.87
N ALA A 2 1.82 7.16 -18.70
CA ALA A 2 1.41 6.61 -17.41
C ALA A 2 2.23 5.33 -17.15
N SER A 3 2.87 5.24 -15.98
CA SER A 3 3.59 4.05 -15.55
C SER A 3 2.61 2.87 -15.41
N PRO A 4 2.95 1.64 -15.83
CA PRO A 4 2.04 0.50 -15.69
C PRO A 4 1.70 0.29 -14.22
N ARG A 5 0.42 0.44 -13.86
CA ARG A 5 -0.08 0.13 -12.53
C ARG A 5 0.04 -1.38 -12.32
N PRO A 6 0.77 -1.85 -11.31
CA PRO A 6 0.85 -3.28 -11.04
C PRO A 6 -0.53 -3.79 -10.58
N HIS A 7 -1.28 -4.41 -11.49
CA HIS A 7 -2.53 -5.08 -11.19
C HIS A 7 -2.25 -6.50 -10.67
N ARG A 8 -2.19 -6.67 -9.35
CA ARG A 8 -2.17 -8.01 -8.74
C ARG A 8 -3.58 -8.57 -8.66
N THR A 9 -3.84 -9.69 -9.34
CA THR A 9 -5.13 -10.39 -9.26
C THR A 9 -5.26 -11.17 -7.95
N PRO A 10 -6.48 -11.41 -7.44
CA PRO A 10 -6.71 -12.15 -6.19
C PRO A 10 -6.04 -13.53 -6.14
N ARG A 11 -5.85 -14.17 -7.29
CA ARG A 11 -5.20 -15.48 -7.43
C ARG A 11 -3.70 -15.40 -7.17
N LEU A 12 -3.02 -14.35 -7.64
CA LEU A 12 -1.59 -14.13 -7.39
C LEU A 12 -1.30 -13.73 -5.95
N ILE A 13 -2.25 -13.02 -5.33
CA ILE A 13 -2.15 -12.58 -3.93
C ILE A 13 -2.18 -13.79 -2.97
N ARG A 14 -3.16 -14.69 -3.10
CA ARG A 14 -3.32 -15.84 -2.20
C ARG A 14 -2.22 -16.91 -2.31
N GLN A 15 -1.52 -17.00 -3.44
CA GLN A 15 -0.42 -17.98 -3.59
C GLN A 15 0.86 -17.55 -2.87
N THR A 16 0.99 -16.28 -2.49
CA THR A 16 2.23 -15.75 -1.90
C THR A 16 2.04 -15.03 -0.56
N ASP A 17 0.80 -14.78 -0.14
CA ASP A 17 0.49 -14.09 1.12
C ASP A 17 -0.69 -14.78 1.82
N PRO A 18 -0.48 -15.50 2.95
CA PRO A 18 -1.49 -16.34 3.58
C PRO A 18 -2.59 -15.56 4.33
N GLY A 19 -2.61 -14.23 4.28
CA GLY A 19 -3.59 -13.44 5.03
C GLY A 19 -3.00 -12.36 5.94
N VAL A 20 -1.78 -11.88 5.67
CA VAL A 20 -1.15 -10.96 6.61
C VAL A 20 -1.74 -9.55 6.54
N PHE A 21 -1.90 -8.92 7.69
CA PHE A 21 -2.16 -7.49 7.72
C PHE A 21 -0.83 -6.74 7.58
N LYS A 22 -0.81 -5.72 6.72
CA LYS A 22 0.33 -4.82 6.58
C LYS A 22 0.02 -3.48 7.22
N LEU A 23 0.75 -3.16 8.28
CA LEU A 23 0.77 -1.83 8.88
C LEU A 23 2.01 -1.08 8.38
N SER A 24 1.81 0.09 7.79
CA SER A 24 2.89 0.95 7.31
C SER A 24 2.88 2.25 8.12
N CYS A 25 4.02 2.60 8.73
CA CYS A 25 4.26 3.92 9.28
C CYS A 25 5.03 4.76 8.27
N ILE A 26 4.44 5.86 7.82
CA ILE A 26 5.04 6.74 6.83
C ILE A 26 6.04 7.65 7.54
N VAL A 27 7.33 7.43 7.32
CA VAL A 27 8.40 8.25 7.91
C VAL A 27 8.65 9.49 7.04
N ARG A 28 8.60 9.32 5.72
CA ARG A 28 8.74 10.40 4.73
C ARG A 28 7.89 10.10 3.49
N GLY A 29 7.25 11.14 2.96
CA GLY A 29 6.48 11.08 1.73
C GLY A 29 4.97 11.09 1.97
N ARG A 30 4.24 11.17 0.87
CA ARG A 30 2.78 11.22 0.83
C ARG A 30 2.25 10.45 -0.36
N GLY A 31 0.97 10.12 -0.34
CA GLY A 31 0.36 9.35 -1.42
C GLY A 31 -1.05 8.92 -1.10
N VAL A 32 -1.51 7.89 -1.79
CA VAL A 32 -2.86 7.35 -1.65
C VAL A 32 -2.82 5.84 -1.44
N VAL A 33 -3.69 5.35 -0.57
CA VAL A 33 -4.00 3.93 -0.42
C VAL A 33 -5.46 3.70 -0.78
N ALA A 34 -5.75 2.60 -1.48
CA ALA A 34 -7.12 2.19 -1.75
C ALA A 34 -7.33 0.68 -1.63
N GLN A 35 -8.45 0.27 -1.03
CA GLN A 35 -8.85 -1.12 -0.87
C GLN A 35 -10.37 -1.21 -0.69
N ASP A 36 -11.00 -2.22 -1.33
CA ASP A 36 -12.44 -2.49 -1.21
C ASP A 36 -13.32 -1.24 -1.46
N GLY A 37 -12.96 -0.45 -2.47
CA GLY A 37 -13.68 0.79 -2.84
C GLY A 37 -13.46 1.97 -1.90
N ARG A 38 -12.64 1.82 -0.85
CA ARG A 38 -12.22 2.92 0.04
C ARG A 38 -10.89 3.48 -0.43
N SER A 39 -10.70 4.79 -0.29
CA SER A 39 -9.46 5.50 -0.60
C SER A 39 -9.13 6.47 0.52
N ALA A 40 -7.85 6.59 0.85
CA ALA A 40 -7.34 7.55 1.83
C ALA A 40 -5.99 8.09 1.38
N ASP A 41 -5.80 9.39 1.52
CA ASP A 41 -4.49 10.00 1.40
C ASP A 41 -3.68 9.74 2.67
N PHE A 42 -2.37 9.67 2.54
CA PHE A 42 -1.44 9.59 3.66
C PHE A 42 -0.30 10.58 3.49
N ASP A 43 0.27 11.03 4.61
CA ASP A 43 1.48 11.83 4.72
C ASP A 43 2.40 11.27 5.81
N ALA A 44 3.58 11.86 5.98
CA ALA A 44 4.51 11.54 7.04
C ALA A 44 3.82 11.62 8.42
N GLY A 45 4.06 10.61 9.24
CA GLY A 45 3.42 10.42 10.55
C GLY A 45 2.12 9.62 10.50
N ASN A 46 1.55 9.34 9.32
CA ASN A 46 0.36 8.50 9.23
C ASN A 46 0.70 7.00 9.36
N LEU A 47 -0.27 6.28 9.91
CA LEU A 47 -0.29 4.82 9.94
C LEU A 47 -1.32 4.33 8.92
N VAL A 48 -0.90 3.44 8.02
CA VAL A 48 -1.73 2.87 6.96
C VAL A 48 -1.83 1.37 7.17
N LEU A 49 -3.05 0.87 7.38
CA LEU A 49 -3.34 -0.55 7.56
C LEU A 49 -4.19 -1.07 6.39
N TYR A 50 -3.78 -2.20 5.80
CA TYR A 50 -4.59 -2.90 4.81
C TYR A 50 -4.33 -4.41 4.84
N ASP A 51 -5.34 -5.16 4.39
CA ASP A 51 -5.32 -6.61 4.25
C ASP A 51 -4.62 -6.97 2.93
N THR A 52 -3.42 -7.54 2.98
CA THR A 52 -2.70 -7.86 1.74
C THR A 52 -3.24 -9.09 1.03
N SER A 53 -4.19 -9.83 1.61
CA SER A 53 -4.87 -10.97 0.97
C SER A 53 -5.90 -10.54 -0.09
N ARG A 54 -6.22 -9.25 -0.12
CA ARG A 54 -7.17 -8.62 -1.05
C ARG A 54 -6.45 -7.67 -2.00
N PRO A 55 -7.01 -7.39 -3.19
CA PRO A 55 -6.50 -6.35 -4.05
C PRO A 55 -6.41 -5.01 -3.31
N TYR A 56 -5.26 -4.33 -3.45
CA TYR A 56 -5.04 -3.01 -2.88
C TYR A 56 -4.20 -2.17 -3.85
N LEU A 57 -4.31 -0.86 -3.71
CA LEU A 57 -3.45 0.14 -4.34
C LEU A 57 -2.69 0.88 -3.25
N ALA A 58 -1.40 1.11 -3.45
CA ALA A 58 -0.61 2.03 -2.63
C ALA A 58 0.36 2.76 -3.57
N GLU A 59 0.11 4.04 -3.82
CA GLU A 59 0.88 4.88 -4.73
C GLU A 59 1.50 6.04 -3.95
N LEU A 60 2.82 6.23 -4.09
CA LEU A 60 3.50 7.43 -3.60
C LEU A 60 3.27 8.57 -4.61
N ALA A 61 3.07 9.79 -4.12
CA ALA A 61 2.95 10.94 -5.00
C ALA A 61 4.23 11.15 -5.82
N SER A 62 4.07 11.38 -7.13
CA SER A 62 5.17 11.44 -8.10
C SER A 62 6.14 12.60 -7.90
N ASP A 63 5.74 13.61 -7.13
CA ASP A 63 6.54 14.77 -6.78
C ASP A 63 7.47 14.53 -5.58
N ILE A 64 7.35 13.37 -4.92
CA ILE A 64 8.24 12.96 -3.83
C ILE A 64 9.45 12.23 -4.40
N PRO A 65 10.68 12.76 -4.25
CA PRO A 65 11.89 12.14 -4.81
C PRO A 65 12.22 10.77 -4.18
N ALA A 66 11.90 10.61 -2.90
CA ALA A 66 12.08 9.36 -2.16
C ALA A 66 11.09 9.28 -0.99
N GLY A 67 10.36 8.17 -0.90
CA GLY A 67 9.52 7.83 0.24
C GLY A 67 10.25 6.90 1.22
N GLN A 68 9.92 7.00 2.51
CA GLN A 68 10.40 6.09 3.54
C GLN A 68 9.22 5.61 4.38
N MET A 69 9.10 4.28 4.53
CA MET A 69 8.07 3.66 5.35
C MET A 69 8.65 2.53 6.20
N LEU A 70 8.24 2.43 7.45
CA LEU A 70 8.43 1.24 8.27
C LEU A 70 7.25 0.30 8.05
N VAL A 71 7.51 -0.95 7.69
CA VAL A 71 6.47 -1.94 7.41
C VAL A 71 6.51 -3.04 8.46
N LEU A 72 5.38 -3.24 9.13
CA LEU A 72 5.13 -4.35 10.04
C LEU A 72 4.13 -5.29 9.37
N ARG A 73 4.40 -6.60 9.44
CA ARG A 73 3.51 -7.65 8.92
C ARG A 73 3.04 -8.47 10.11
N PHE A 74 1.73 -8.56 10.27
CA PHE A 74 1.10 -9.32 11.34
C PHE A 74 0.39 -10.54 10.75
N PRO A 75 0.41 -11.70 11.42
CA PRO A 75 -0.42 -12.85 11.07
C PRO A 75 -1.91 -12.49 11.02
#